data_AF-A0A699QD26-F1
#
_entry.id   AF-A0A699QD26-F1
#
_cell.length_a   1.000
_cell.length_b   1.000
_cell.length_c   1.000
_cell.angle_alpha   90.00
_cell.angle_beta   90.00
_cell.angle_gamma   90.00
#
_symmetry.space_group_name_H-M   'P 1'
#
loop_
_entity.id
_entity.type
_entity.pdbx_description
1 polymer ?
#
loop_
_entity_poly.entity_id
_entity_poly.type
_entity_poly.pdbx_seq_one_letter_code
_entity_poly.pdbx_strand_id
1 'polypeptide(L)'
;EFEVREKVMLKVSPWKGVIRFSKRGKLNPHYIKPFKILAKVEMLAYRLKLREKLSRVPSTFYVSNLKKCFVDEPLAIPLDEIQIDDKLNFIEEPVEIMDREVKWLKQSRIPIVKVRWNSRRGLGFTWEHEDQMKKKNTLIFSLTLRLRLNL
;
A
#
# COMPACT_ATOMS: atom_id res chain seq x y z
N GLU A 1 -18.33 14.89 -12.39
CA GLU A 1 -19.31 14.06 -11.67
C GLU A 1 -19.26 12.63 -12.19
N PHE A 2 -19.75 11.65 -11.44
CA PHE A 2 -19.84 10.24 -11.87
C PHE A 2 -21.29 9.84 -12.10
N GLU A 3 -21.52 8.93 -13.05
CA GLU A 3 -22.85 8.45 -13.38
C GLU A 3 -23.18 7.11 -12.71
N VAL A 4 -24.46 6.88 -12.42
CA VAL A 4 -24.93 5.59 -11.95
C VAL A 4 -24.69 4.56 -13.05
N ARG A 5 -24.19 3.37 -12.69
CA ARG A 5 -23.72 2.30 -13.60
C ARG A 5 -22.34 2.54 -14.23
N GLU A 6 -21.72 3.71 -14.05
CA GLU A 6 -20.33 3.96 -14.46
C GLU A 6 -19.37 3.04 -13.67
N LYS A 7 -18.27 2.66 -14.33
CA LYS A 7 -17.18 1.88 -13.72
C LYS A 7 -16.12 2.84 -13.18
N VAL A 8 -15.83 2.72 -11.89
CA VAL A 8 -14.84 3.55 -11.20
C VAL A 8 -13.84 2.70 -10.45
N MET A 9 -12.60 3.15 -10.36
CA MET A 9 -11.61 2.52 -9.50
C MET A 9 -11.69 3.09 -8.09
N LEU A 10 -11.44 2.23 -7.10
CA LEU A 10 -11.41 2.61 -5.70
C LEU A 10 -9.96 2.83 -5.26
N LYS A 11 -9.72 3.96 -4.59
CA LYS A 11 -8.44 4.32 -3.99
C LYS A 11 -8.19 3.50 -2.73
N VAL A 12 -6.99 2.93 -2.64
CA VAL A 12 -6.51 2.18 -1.47
C VAL A 12 -5.20 2.77 -0.98
N SER A 13 -5.01 2.71 0.33
CA SER A 13 -3.82 3.26 0.97
C SER A 13 -2.81 2.14 1.22
N PRO A 14 -1.64 2.17 0.57
CA PRO A 14 -0.55 1.28 0.95
C PRO A 14 -0.13 1.52 2.41
N TRP A 15 -0.09 0.46 3.19
CA TRP A 15 0.38 0.43 4.58
C TRP A 15 1.79 -0.15 4.61
N LYS A 16 2.75 0.64 5.08
CA LYS A 16 4.07 0.13 5.48
C LYS A 16 3.97 -0.44 6.86
N GLY A 17 4.23 -1.72 7.02
CA GLY A 17 4.10 -2.41 8.29
C GLY A 17 5.00 -1.88 9.42
N VAL A 18 5.77 -0.81 9.23
CA VAL A 18 6.76 -0.31 10.20
C VAL A 18 6.62 1.20 10.39
N ILE A 19 6.74 1.63 11.65
CA ILE A 19 6.76 3.05 12.04
C ILE A 19 8.15 3.60 11.74
N ARG A 20 8.23 4.75 11.07
CA ARG A 20 9.51 5.41 10.74
C ARG A 20 9.98 6.35 11.85
N PHE A 21 11.31 6.55 11.92
CA PHE A 21 11.87 7.74 12.56
C PHE A 21 11.50 9.00 11.74
N SER A 22 10.96 9.99 12.45
CA SER A 22 10.69 11.39 12.06
C SER A 22 9.52 11.78 11.15
N LYS A 23 8.96 10.93 10.25
CA LYS A 23 7.69 11.24 9.53
C LYS A 23 7.13 10.03 8.76
N ARG A 24 5.80 9.86 8.76
CA ARG A 24 5.07 8.85 7.97
C ARG A 24 5.23 9.17 6.47
N GLY A 25 6.14 8.50 5.78
CA GLY A 25 6.25 8.65 4.33
C GLY A 25 5.10 7.93 3.62
N LYS A 26 4.10 8.70 3.17
CA LYS A 26 2.94 8.21 2.42
C LYS A 26 3.42 7.65 1.07
N LEU A 27 3.17 6.37 0.82
CA LEU A 27 3.30 5.84 -0.54
C LEU A 27 2.17 6.39 -1.39
N ASN A 28 2.41 6.40 -2.70
CA ASN A 28 1.39 6.82 -3.65
C ASN A 28 0.15 5.92 -3.48
N PRO A 29 -1.05 6.51 -3.35
CA PRO A 29 -2.27 5.72 -3.31
C PRO A 29 -2.36 4.84 -4.56
N HIS A 30 -2.82 3.61 -4.36
CA HIS A 30 -3.08 2.71 -5.47
C HIS A 30 -4.57 2.66 -5.76
N TYR A 31 -4.91 2.19 -6.94
CA TYR A 31 -6.28 2.04 -7.38
C TYR A 31 -6.51 0.58 -7.70
N ILE A 32 -7.63 0.06 -7.21
CA ILE A 32 -8.01 -1.34 -7.41
C ILE A 32 -9.11 -1.41 -8.47
N LYS A 33 -9.21 -2.59 -9.10
CA LYS A 33 -10.11 -2.89 -10.24
C LYS A 33 -11.49 -2.22 -10.16
N PRO A 34 -12.11 -1.94 -11.32
CA PRO A 34 -13.33 -1.15 -11.37
C PRO A 34 -14.51 -1.76 -10.61
N PHE A 35 -15.22 -0.90 -9.90
CA PHE A 35 -16.50 -1.14 -9.27
C PHE A 35 -17.60 -0.39 -10.00
N LYS A 36 -18.81 -0.94 -9.99
CA LYS A 36 -19.98 -0.30 -10.58
C LYS A 36 -20.62 0.62 -9.55
N ILE A 37 -20.92 1.86 -9.92
CA ILE A 37 -21.72 2.76 -9.10
C ILE A 37 -23.17 2.27 -9.10
N LEU A 38 -23.74 2.08 -7.90
CA LEU A 38 -25.13 1.68 -7.70
C LEU A 38 -26.06 2.87 -7.53
N ALA A 39 -25.63 3.89 -6.79
CA ALA A 39 -26.42 5.09 -6.52
C ALA A 39 -25.52 6.24 -6.08
N LYS A 40 -25.97 7.47 -6.31
CA LYS A 40 -25.46 8.68 -5.63
C LYS A 40 -26.21 8.80 -4.30
N VAL A 41 -25.49 8.79 -3.19
CA VAL A 41 -26.08 8.83 -1.83
C VAL A 41 -26.13 10.27 -1.33
N GLU A 42 -25.08 11.04 -1.62
CA GLU A 42 -24.97 12.45 -1.26
C GLU A 42 -24.32 13.24 -2.40
N MET A 43 -24.22 14.56 -2.27
CA MET A 43 -23.60 15.43 -3.26
C MET A 43 -22.20 14.96 -3.68
N LEU A 44 -21.42 14.42 -2.73
CA LEU A 44 -20.04 13.98 -2.93
C LEU A 44 -19.80 12.50 -2.58
N ALA A 45 -20.85 11.69 -2.40
CA ALA A 45 -20.72 10.30 -1.97
C ALA A 45 -21.53 9.34 -2.85
N TYR A 46 -20.91 8.22 -3.22
CA TYR A 46 -21.47 7.21 -4.12
C TYR A 46 -21.42 5.83 -3.47
N ARG A 47 -22.49 5.06 -3.67
CA ARG A 47 -22.57 3.65 -3.26
C ARG A 47 -22.05 2.77 -4.37
N LEU A 48 -21.08 1.91 -4.08
CA LEU A 48 -20.48 0.98 -5.03
C LEU A 48 -20.98 -0.45 -4.82
N LYS A 49 -21.03 -1.23 -5.91
CA LYS A 49 -21.19 -2.68 -5.84
C LYS A 49 -19.86 -3.33 -5.47
N LEU A 50 -19.62 -3.51 -4.18
CA LEU A 50 -18.41 -4.16 -3.67
C LEU A 50 -18.42 -5.68 -3.95
N ARG A 51 -17.23 -6.24 -4.09
CA ARG A 51 -17.01 -7.69 -4.14
C ARG A 51 -17.02 -8.25 -2.71
N GLU A 52 -17.28 -9.54 -2.57
CA GLU A 52 -17.37 -10.22 -1.26
C GLU A 52 -16.10 -10.06 -0.39
N LYS A 53 -14.92 -10.01 -1.02
CA LYS A 53 -13.64 -9.71 -0.35
C LYS A 53 -13.62 -8.36 0.39
N LEU A 54 -14.47 -7.42 0.01
CA LEU A 54 -14.61 -6.09 0.63
C LEU A 54 -15.93 -5.94 1.38
N SER A 55 -16.63 -7.05 1.70
CA SER A 55 -17.90 -7.03 2.43
C SER A 55 -17.85 -6.31 3.77
N ARG A 56 -16.68 -6.30 4.42
CA ARG A 56 -16.45 -5.61 5.70
C ARG A 56 -16.24 -4.11 5.56
N VAL A 57 -15.97 -3.62 4.35
CA VAL A 57 -15.75 -2.19 4.07
C VAL A 57 -17.11 -1.54 3.79
N PRO A 58 -17.36 -0.31 4.30
CA PRO A 58 -18.56 0.45 3.93
C PRO A 58 -18.69 0.60 2.40
N SER A 59 -19.88 0.35 1.84
CA SER A 59 -20.09 0.44 0.38
C SER A 59 -20.17 1.88 -0.16
N THR A 60 -20.15 2.89 0.70
CA THR A 60 -20.31 4.30 0.35
C THR A 60 -18.97 5.02 0.42
N PHE A 61 -18.59 5.69 -0.67
CA PHE A 61 -17.30 6.35 -0.79
C PHE A 61 -17.45 7.78 -1.31
N TYR A 62 -16.60 8.68 -0.79
CA TYR A 62 -16.48 10.04 -1.29
C TYR A 62 -15.79 10.08 -2.66
N VAL A 63 -16.12 11.09 -3.46
CA VAL A 63 -15.51 11.38 -4.78
C VAL A 63 -13.97 11.37 -4.73
N SER A 64 -13.37 11.84 -3.63
CA SER A 64 -11.91 11.88 -3.43
C SER A 64 -11.23 10.50 -3.35
N ASN A 65 -12.02 9.44 -3.16
CA ASN A 65 -11.58 8.05 -3.13
C ASN A 65 -11.84 7.32 -4.46
N LEU A 66 -12.44 7.98 -5.44
CA LEU A 66 -12.83 7.38 -6.71
C LEU A 66 -12.02 7.97 -7.86
N LYS A 67 -11.71 7.14 -8.86
CA LYS A 67 -11.11 7.58 -10.13
C LYS A 67 -11.87 6.94 -11.28
N LYS A 68 -12.11 7.70 -12.36
CA LYS A 68 -12.73 7.16 -13.57
C LYS A 68 -11.90 6.01 -14.13
N CYS A 69 -12.55 4.91 -14.51
CA CYS A 69 -11.87 3.78 -15.12
C CYS A 69 -11.78 4.00 -16.63
N PHE A 70 -10.56 4.12 -17.15
CA PHE A 70 -10.30 4.08 -18.59
C PHE A 70 -9.88 2.66 -19.00
N VAL A 71 -10.22 2.25 -20.22
CA VAL A 71 -10.03 0.88 -20.72
C VAL A 71 -8.55 0.47 -20.71
N ASP A 72 -7.64 1.44 -20.88
CA ASP A 72 -6.20 1.24 -20.98
C ASP A 72 -5.42 1.67 -19.72
N GLU A 73 -5.98 1.52 -18.52
CA GLU A 73 -5.25 1.87 -17.30
C GLU A 73 -4.53 0.66 -16.67
N PRO A 74 -3.25 0.37 -17.04
CA PRO A 74 -2.46 -0.75 -16.50
C PRO A 74 -2.15 -0.59 -14.99
N LEU A 75 -2.51 0.55 -14.41
CA LEU A 75 -2.21 0.92 -13.03
C LEU A 75 -3.24 0.40 -12.01
N ALA A 76 -4.29 -0.29 -12.47
CA ALA A 76 -5.32 -0.88 -11.61
C ALA A 76 -4.87 -2.26 -11.10
N ILE A 77 -4.72 -2.38 -9.78
CA ILE A 77 -4.35 -3.65 -9.15
C ILE A 77 -5.57 -4.58 -9.11
N PRO A 78 -5.45 -5.84 -9.59
CA PRO A 78 -6.47 -6.85 -9.38
C PRO A 78 -6.75 -7.06 -7.90
N LEU A 79 -8.02 -6.98 -7.49
CA LEU A 79 -8.41 -7.25 -6.09
C LEU A 79 -7.97 -8.64 -5.62
N ASP A 80 -7.79 -9.57 -6.56
CA ASP A 80 -7.41 -10.95 -6.25
C ASP A 80 -5.95 -11.11 -5.85
N GLU A 81 -5.11 -10.10 -6.11
CA GLU A 81 -3.67 -10.13 -5.87
C GLU A 81 -3.27 -9.38 -4.60
N ILE A 82 -4.21 -8.75 -3.89
CA ILE A 82 -3.94 -7.96 -2.69
C ILE A 82 -4.92 -8.28 -1.57
N GLN A 83 -4.42 -8.25 -0.34
CA GLN A 83 -5.23 -8.32 0.86
C GLN A 83 -5.52 -6.89 1.35
N ILE A 84 -6.79 -6.56 1.48
CA ILE A 84 -7.25 -5.24 1.91
C ILE A 84 -7.97 -5.38 3.25
N ASP A 85 -7.63 -4.53 4.20
CA ASP A 85 -8.30 -4.44 5.50
C ASP A 85 -9.61 -3.65 5.43
N ASP A 86 -10.35 -3.65 6.53
CA ASP A 86 -11.64 -2.96 6.65
C ASP A 86 -11.53 -1.42 6.50
N LYS A 87 -10.31 -0.89 6.50
CA LYS A 87 -9.97 0.53 6.38
C LYS A 87 -9.39 0.88 5.01
N LEU A 88 -9.53 0.01 4.01
CA LEU A 88 -8.98 0.18 2.66
C LEU A 88 -7.45 0.32 2.61
N ASN A 89 -6.76 -0.31 3.54
CA ASN A 89 -5.32 -0.42 3.50
C ASN A 89 -4.89 -1.79 3.02
N PHE A 90 -3.74 -1.84 2.35
CA PHE A 90 -3.11 -3.10 1.97
C PHE A 90 -1.62 -3.05 2.35
N ILE A 91 -1.03 -4.21 2.63
CA ILE A 91 0.40 -4.29 2.99
C ILE A 91 1.21 -4.43 1.70
N GLU A 92 2.18 -3.54 1.48
CA GLU A 92 3.17 -3.75 0.42
C GLU A 92 4.23 -4.76 0.90
N GLU A 93 4.61 -5.67 0.01
CA GLU A 93 5.64 -6.67 0.29
C GLU A 93 7.04 -6.03 0.15
N PRO A 94 7.93 -6.21 1.14
CA PRO A 94 9.32 -5.85 0.96
C PRO A 94 9.96 -6.83 -0.02
N VAL A 95 10.86 -6.33 -0.87
CA VAL A 95 11.62 -7.17 -1.82
C VAL A 95 13.03 -7.37 -1.31
N GLU A 96 13.67 -6.28 -0.87
CA GLU A 96 15.10 -6.28 -0.61
C GLU A 96 15.51 -5.18 0.37
N ILE A 97 16.54 -5.46 1.15
CA ILE A 97 17.23 -4.46 1.95
C ILE A 97 18.38 -3.90 1.11
N MET A 98 18.23 -2.67 0.68
CA MET A 98 19.21 -1.98 -0.18
C MET A 98 20.36 -1.42 0.63
N ASP A 99 20.11 -0.98 1.86
CA ASP A 99 21.11 -0.28 2.66
C ASP A 99 20.82 -0.38 4.17
N ARG A 100 21.83 -0.07 4.99
CA ARG A 100 21.73 -0.05 6.45
C ARG A 100 22.48 1.16 7.01
N GLU A 101 21.84 1.88 7.91
CA GLU A 101 22.43 3.01 8.61
C GLU A 101 22.11 2.93 10.10
N VAL A 102 22.96 3.54 10.92
CA VAL A 102 22.67 3.75 12.34
C VAL A 102 22.45 5.23 12.56
N LYS A 103 21.24 5.61 12.96
CA LYS A 103 20.96 6.97 13.37
C LYS A 103 21.37 7.18 14.82
N TRP A 104 22.12 8.25 15.03
CA TRP A 104 22.58 8.66 16.34
C TRP A 104 21.67 9.75 16.89
N LEU A 105 21.12 9.50 18.07
CA LEU A 105 20.42 10.49 18.88
C LEU A 105 21.26 10.79 20.13
N LYS A 106 20.86 11.82 20.89
CA LYS A 106 21.58 12.24 22.10
C LYS A 106 21.88 11.10 23.09
N GLN A 107 21.01 10.08 23.16
CA GLN A 107 21.11 8.98 24.13
C GLN A 107 20.93 7.58 23.50
N SER A 108 20.78 7.46 22.18
CA SER A 108 20.49 6.16 21.57
C SER A 108 21.04 6.04 20.16
N ARG A 109 21.29 4.78 19.79
CA ARG A 109 21.71 4.36 18.46
C ARG A 109 20.59 3.53 17.88
N ILE A 110 20.12 3.89 16.70
CA ILE A 110 18.92 3.30 16.11
C ILE A 110 19.28 2.74 14.75
N PRO A 111 19.44 1.41 14.64
CA PRO A 111 19.64 0.75 13.36
C PRO A 111 18.39 0.87 12.49
N ILE A 112 18.60 1.36 11.28
CA ILE A 112 17.57 1.50 10.25
C ILE A 112 18.05 0.87 8.95
N VAL A 113 17.11 0.35 8.16
CA VAL A 113 17.39 -0.29 6.87
C VAL A 113 16.60 0.37 5.77
N LYS A 114 17.23 0.54 4.60
CA LYS A 114 16.58 1.00 3.38
C LYS A 114 15.93 -0.19 2.70
N VAL A 115 14.61 -0.19 2.62
CA VAL A 115 13.80 -1.27 2.09
C VAL A 115 13.26 -0.86 0.72
N ARG A 116 13.44 -1.73 -0.26
CA ARG A 116 12.76 -1.67 -1.56
C ARG A 116 11.47 -2.47 -1.48
N TRP A 117 10.36 -1.86 -1.87
CA TRP A 117 9.03 -2.49 -1.85
C TRP A 117 8.59 -2.92 -3.24
N ASN A 118 7.76 -3.96 -3.30
CA ASN A 118 7.21 -4.51 -4.54
C ASN A 118 6.05 -3.64 -5.04
N SER A 119 6.34 -2.38 -5.38
CA SER A 119 5.34 -1.47 -5.93
C SER A 119 5.30 -1.60 -7.46
N ARG A 120 4.16 -2.01 -7.99
CA ARG A 120 3.88 -2.02 -9.45
C ARG A 120 3.91 -0.62 -10.08
N ARG A 121 3.93 0.45 -9.28
CA ARG A 121 3.99 1.85 -9.73
C ARG A 121 5.42 2.44 -9.68
N GLY A 122 6.44 1.59 -9.59
CA GLY A 122 7.85 2.00 -9.53
C GLY A 122 8.49 1.75 -8.17
N LEU A 123 9.78 2.05 -8.07
CA LEU A 123 10.61 1.76 -6.90
C LEU A 123 10.16 2.60 -5.69
N GLY A 124 9.43 1.98 -4.77
CA GLY A 124 9.18 2.53 -3.45
C GLY A 124 10.39 2.27 -2.55
N PHE A 125 11.00 3.33 -2.00
CA PHE A 125 12.09 3.21 -1.03
C PHE A 125 11.72 3.80 0.32
N THR A 126 12.14 3.11 1.38
CA THR A 126 11.82 3.54 2.75
C THR A 126 12.91 3.19 3.72
N TRP A 127 13.10 4.04 4.73
CA TRP A 127 13.94 3.72 5.88
C TRP A 127 13.04 3.21 7.00
N GLU A 128 13.26 1.97 7.43
CA GLU A 128 12.48 1.30 8.46
C GLU A 128 13.39 0.84 9.61
N HIS A 129 12.85 0.69 10.82
CA HIS A 129 13.60 0.10 11.93
C HIS A 129 14.03 -1.33 11.62
N GLU A 130 15.31 -1.62 11.82
CA GLU A 130 15.87 -2.94 11.57
C GLU A 130 15.16 -4.02 12.39
N ASP A 131 14.95 -3.80 13.69
CA ASP A 131 14.36 -4.79 14.59
C ASP A 131 12.90 -5.10 14.25
N GLN A 132 12.13 -4.10 13.82
CA GLN A 132 10.75 -4.32 13.38
C GLN A 132 10.69 -5.08 12.07
N MET A 133 11.60 -4.78 11.13
CA MET A 133 11.69 -5.52 9.89
C MET A 133 12.14 -6.96 10.09
N LYS A 134 13.07 -7.23 11.02
CA LYS A 134 13.46 -8.61 11.40
C LYS A 134 12.29 -9.42 11.96
N LYS A 135 11.45 -8.80 12.82
CA LYS A 135 10.26 -9.45 13.40
C LYS A 135 9.19 -9.77 12.37
N LYS A 136 8.96 -8.87 11.40
CA LYS A 136 7.87 -9.01 10.42
C LYS A 136 8.27 -9.74 9.14
N ASN A 137 9.52 -9.64 8.73
CA ASN A 137 10.01 -10.06 7.41
C ASN A 137 11.36 -10.78 7.53
N THR A 138 11.38 -11.84 8.34
CA THR A 138 12.60 -12.60 8.67
C THR A 138 13.29 -13.19 7.43
N LEU A 139 12.52 -13.59 6.40
CA LEU A 139 13.03 -14.20 5.17
C LEU A 139 13.89 -13.24 4.33
N ILE A 140 13.53 -11.96 4.24
CA ILE A 140 14.29 -10.99 3.44
C ILE A 140 15.58 -10.61 4.16
N PHE A 141 15.55 -10.60 5.49
CA PHE A 141 16.74 -10.40 6.31
C PHE A 141 17.76 -11.53 6.16
N SER A 142 17.31 -12.79 6.07
CA SER A 142 18.21 -13.94 5.92
C SER A 142 18.80 -14.09 4.51
N LEU A 143 18.01 -13.79 3.46
CA LEU A 143 18.47 -13.84 2.07
C LEU A 143 19.53 -12.77 1.75
N THR A 144 19.37 -11.56 2.30
CA THR A 144 20.34 -10.47 2.08
C THR A 144 21.70 -10.74 2.75
N LEU A 145 21.73 -11.47 3.87
CA LEU A 145 22.97 -11.89 4.55
C LEU A 145 23.73 -12.97 3.75
N ARG A 146 23.03 -13.90 3.10
CA ARG A 146 23.66 -14.96 2.30
C ARG A 146 24.32 -14.43 1.02
N LEU A 147 23.72 -13.44 0.37
CA LEU A 147 24.29 -12.86 -0.85
C LEU A 147 25.56 -12.03 -0.58
N ARG A 148 25.70 -11.43 0.61
CA ARG A 148 26.90 -10.66 0.99
C ARG A 148 28.05 -11.51 1.54
N LEU A 149 27.79 -12.76 1.95
CA LEU A 149 28.83 -13.69 2.44
C LEU A 149 29.42 -14.58 1.34
N ASN A 150 28.81 -14.56 0.14
CA ASN A 150 29.26 -15.31 -1.04
C ASN A 150 29.94 -14.40 -2.10
N LEU A 151 30.42 -13.21 -1.69
CA LEU A 151 31.22 -12.28 -2.47
C LEU A 151 32.50 -11.94 -1.71
#